data_AF-A0A7X6WBL3-F1
#
_entry.id   AF-A0A7X6WBL3-F1
#
_cell.length_a   1.000
_cell.length_b   1.000
_cell.length_c   1.000
_cell.angle_alpha   90.00
_cell.angle_beta   90.00
_cell.angle_gamma   90.00
#
_symmetry.space_group_name_H-M   'P 1'
#
loop_
_entity.id
_entity.type
_entity.pdbx_description
1 polymer ?
#
loop_
_entity_poly.entity_id
_entity_poly.type
_entity_poly.pdbx_seq_one_letter_code
_entity_poly.pdbx_strand_id
1 'polypeptide(L)'
;MQAGLGAVNFPMASDMTKEVSRDYGVLIEEEGIALRGLFIIDPEGIIRYLTVHDLDVGRSVDETLRVLKALQTGGLCPINWEEGEDLL
;
A
#
# COMPACT_ATOMS: atom_id res chain seq x y z
N MET A 1 9.91 -22.42 18.75
CA MET A 1 9.69 -20.96 18.85
C MET A 1 10.61 -20.26 17.87
N GLN A 2 10.13 -19.95 16.68
CA GLN A 2 10.75 -18.93 15.85
C GLN A 2 9.60 -18.07 15.34
N ALA A 3 9.15 -17.17 16.21
CA ALA A 3 7.96 -16.34 16.01
C ALA A 3 8.42 -14.88 15.92
N GLY A 4 8.96 -14.51 14.76
CA GLY A 4 9.42 -13.16 14.47
C GLY A 4 9.52 -12.95 12.97
N LEU A 5 9.69 -11.69 12.55
CA LEU A 5 9.70 -11.29 11.13
C LEU A 5 10.92 -11.79 10.35
N GLY A 6 11.91 -12.42 11.01
CA GLY A 6 13.17 -12.82 10.37
C GLY A 6 13.96 -11.61 9.90
N ALA A 7 14.76 -11.80 8.84
CA ALA A 7 15.47 -10.70 8.20
C ALA A 7 14.52 -9.88 7.33
N VAL A 8 14.48 -8.57 7.56
CA VAL A 8 13.64 -7.62 6.84
C VAL A 8 14.53 -6.67 6.04
N ASN A 9 14.24 -6.52 4.74
CA ASN A 9 15.05 -5.71 3.81
C ASN A 9 14.45 -4.32 3.55
N PHE A 10 13.55 -3.86 4.41
CA PHE A 10 12.83 -2.60 4.29
C PHE A 10 12.74 -1.91 5.67
N PRO A 11 12.62 -0.57 5.71
CA PRO A 11 12.49 0.15 6.97
C PRO A 11 11.17 -0.19 7.68
N MET A 12 11.23 -0.30 9.00
CA MET A 12 10.06 -0.40 9.87
C MET A 12 9.95 0.88 10.69
N ALA A 13 8.93 1.69 10.43
CA ALA A 13 8.67 2.93 11.15
C ALA A 13 7.78 2.69 12.38
N SER A 14 7.87 3.57 13.37
CA SER A 14 7.00 3.58 14.54
C SER A 14 6.13 4.84 14.52
N ASP A 15 4.82 4.67 14.75
CA ASP A 15 3.82 5.75 14.84
C ASP A 15 3.19 5.74 16.24
N MET A 16 4.00 6.01 17.27
CA MET A 16 3.54 5.97 18.67
C MET A 16 2.47 7.04 18.98
N THR A 17 2.55 8.20 18.32
CA THR A 17 1.58 9.30 18.47
C THR A 17 0.28 9.05 17.71
N LYS A 18 0.27 8.05 16.82
CA LYS A 18 -0.83 7.73 15.90
C LYS A 18 -1.15 8.85 14.91
N GLU A 19 -0.27 9.84 14.78
CA GLU A 19 -0.45 10.99 13.90
C GLU A 19 -0.41 10.55 12.44
N VAL A 20 0.53 9.68 12.07
CA VAL A 20 0.64 9.21 10.68
C VAL A 20 -0.60 8.39 10.31
N SER A 21 -1.03 7.46 11.16
CA SER A 21 -2.22 6.64 10.91
C SER A 21 -3.49 7.51 10.77
N ARG A 22 -3.58 8.60 11.52
CA ARG A 22 -4.70 9.56 11.44
C ARG A 22 -4.63 10.41 10.18
N ASP A 23 -3.46 10.94 9.84
CA ASP A 23 -3.24 11.78 8.67
C ASP A 23 -3.53 11.02 7.36
N TYR A 24 -3.23 9.72 7.34
CA TYR A 24 -3.57 8.83 6.23
C TYR A 24 -5.01 8.28 6.29
N GLY A 25 -5.80 8.66 7.29
CA GLY A 25 -7.21 8.29 7.43
C GLY A 25 -7.45 6.80 7.68
N VAL A 26 -6.48 6.08 8.26
CA VAL A 26 -6.56 4.64 8.50
C VAL A 26 -6.69 4.28 9.98
N LEU A 27 -6.62 5.25 10.89
CA LEU A 27 -6.77 5.00 12.33
C LEU A 27 -8.25 4.79 12.70
N ILE A 28 -8.54 3.68 13.38
CA ILE A 28 -9.78 3.50 14.15
C ILE A 28 -9.55 4.15 15.52
N GLU A 29 -10.07 5.37 15.71
CA GLU A 29 -9.82 6.18 16.91
C GLU A 29 -10.23 5.47 18.20
N GLU A 30 -11.37 4.78 18.18
CA GLU A 30 -11.94 4.12 19.37
C GLU A 30 -11.10 2.92 19.83
N GLU A 31 -10.44 2.24 18.89
CA GLU A 31 -9.63 1.03 19.15
C GLU A 31 -8.12 1.34 19.23
N GLY A 32 -7.71 2.50 18.73
CA GLY A 32 -6.30 2.88 18.65
C GLY A 32 -5.48 2.00 17.69
N ILE A 33 -6.11 1.32 16.75
CA ILE A 33 -5.49 0.45 15.75
C ILE A 33 -5.69 1.02 14.34
N ALA A 34 -4.71 0.83 13.46
CA ALA A 34 -4.85 1.20 12.06
C ALA A 34 -5.45 0.05 11.25
N LEU A 35 -6.40 0.39 10.37
CA LEU A 35 -6.81 -0.45 9.25
C LEU A 35 -5.62 -0.78 8.35
N ARG A 36 -5.78 -1.80 7.50
CA ARG A 36 -4.71 -2.26 6.60
C ARG A 36 -4.62 -1.37 5.35
N GLY A 37 -4.14 -0.15 5.55
CA GLY A 37 -3.86 0.81 4.50
C GLY A 37 -2.59 0.48 3.70
N LEU A 38 -2.63 0.71 2.39
CA LEU A 38 -1.47 0.69 1.50
C LEU A 38 -1.55 1.89 0.57
N PHE A 39 -0.42 2.58 0.39
CA PHE A 39 -0.32 3.79 -0.42
C PHE A 39 0.87 3.66 -1.37
N ILE A 40 0.67 4.01 -2.64
CA ILE A 40 1.76 4.26 -3.60
C ILE A 40 1.85 5.78 -3.78
N ILE A 41 3.02 6.31 -3.46
CA ILE A 41 3.34 7.74 -3.52
C ILE A 41 4.43 7.91 -4.58
N ASP A 42 4.23 8.86 -5.49
CA ASP A 42 5.21 9.16 -6.54
C ASP A 42 6.39 10.01 -6.03
N PRO A 43 7.44 10.23 -6.84
CA PRO A 43 8.60 11.04 -6.45
C PRO A 43 8.26 12.51 -6.10
N GLU A 44 7.14 13.03 -6.60
CA GLU A 44 6.62 14.37 -6.30
C GLU A 44 5.81 14.42 -4.99
N GLY A 45 5.66 13.28 -4.30
CA GLY A 45 4.95 13.18 -3.02
C GLY A 45 3.43 13.07 -3.16
N ILE A 46 2.91 12.76 -4.35
CA ILE A 46 1.48 12.63 -4.63
C ILE A 46 1.06 11.16 -4.49
N ILE A 47 -0.02 10.91 -3.73
CA ILE A 47 -0.65 9.59 -3.64
C ILE A 47 -1.28 9.26 -5.00
N ARG A 48 -0.81 8.21 -5.65
CA ARG A 48 -1.32 7.72 -6.95
C ARG A 48 -2.27 6.54 -6.82
N TYR A 49 -2.14 5.79 -5.73
CA TYR A 49 -2.98 4.64 -5.45
C TYR A 49 -3.08 4.43 -3.95
N LEU A 50 -4.27 4.09 -3.47
CA LEU A 50 -4.50 3.67 -2.11
C LEU A 50 -5.53 2.55 -2.05
N THR A 51 -5.34 1.63 -1.10
CA THR A 51 -6.37 0.66 -0.73
C THR A 51 -6.40 0.53 0.79
N VAL A 52 -7.60 0.31 1.32
CA VAL A 52 -7.84 0.13 2.75
C VAL A 52 -8.67 -1.13 2.92
N HIS A 53 -8.17 -2.06 3.72
CA HIS A 53 -8.85 -3.31 4.04
C HIS A 53 -9.15 -3.36 5.54
N ASP A 54 -10.20 -4.11 5.89
CA ASP A 54 -10.52 -4.43 7.27
C ASP A 54 -9.40 -5.28 7.93
N LEU A 55 -9.39 -5.35 9.25
CA LEU A 55 -8.37 -6.04 10.06
C LEU A 55 -8.26 -7.54 9.72
N ASP A 56 -9.35 -8.14 9.23
CA ASP A 56 -9.42 -9.57 8.92
C ASP A 56 -9.02 -9.91 7.48
N VAL A 57 -8.74 -8.91 6.62
CA VAL A 57 -8.47 -9.14 5.19
C VAL A 57 -7.06 -8.72 4.81
N GLY A 58 -6.28 -9.67 4.28
CA GLY A 58 -4.93 -9.42 3.78
C GLY A 58 -4.92 -8.61 2.47
N ARG A 59 -3.80 -7.93 2.20
CA ARG A 59 -3.54 -7.24 0.93
C ARG A 59 -2.87 -8.19 -0.06
N SER A 60 -3.05 -7.93 -1.35
CA SER A 60 -2.32 -8.62 -2.42
C SER A 60 -1.03 -7.89 -2.79
N VAL A 61 0.10 -8.58 -2.71
CA VAL A 61 1.41 -8.07 -3.17
C VAL A 61 1.44 -7.97 -4.69
N ASP A 62 0.88 -8.97 -5.39
CA ASP A 62 0.88 -9.02 -6.85
C ASP A 62 0.08 -7.85 -7.43
N GLU A 63 -1.08 -7.53 -6.84
CA GLU A 63 -1.88 -6.38 -7.28
C GLU A 63 -1.16 -5.05 -7.01
N THR A 64 -0.47 -4.94 -5.88
CA THR A 64 0.34 -3.75 -5.57
C THR A 64 1.43 -3.56 -6.63
N LEU A 65 2.12 -4.63 -7.02
CA LEU A 65 3.16 -4.59 -8.05
C LEU A 65 2.57 -4.30 -9.43
N ARG A 66 1.42 -4.88 -9.77
CA ARG A 66 0.72 -4.63 -11.04
C ARG A 66 0.36 -3.16 -11.19
N VAL A 67 -0.25 -2.56 -10.16
CA VAL A 67 -0.61 -1.14 -10.15
C VAL A 67 0.63 -0.25 -10.19
N LEU A 68 1.68 -0.58 -9.44
CA LEU A 68 2.94 0.18 -9.47
C LEU A 68 3.53 0.21 -10.89
N LYS A 69 3.59 -0.93 -11.56
CA LYS A 69 4.09 -1.04 -12.94
C LYS A 69 3.20 -0.26 -13.91
N ALA A 70 1.88 -0.37 -13.77
CA ALA A 70 0.92 0.36 -14.60
C ALA A 70 1.14 1.88 -14.49
N LEU A 71 1.29 2.39 -13.26
CA LEU A 71 1.57 3.81 -13.00
C LEU A 71 2.89 4.29 -13.61
N GLN A 72 3.85 3.39 -13.83
CA GLN A 72 5.15 3.70 -14.43
C GLN A 72 5.16 3.63 -15.96
N THR A 73 4.11 3.12 -16.62
CA THR A 73 4.07 3.01 -18.09
C THR A 73 3.98 4.37 -18.80
N GLY A 74 3.38 5.38 -18.15
CA GLY A 74 3.09 6.68 -18.73
C GLY A 74 1.94 6.69 -19.76
N GLY A 75 1.28 5.56 -20.00
CA GLY A 75 0.16 5.42 -20.93
C GLY A 75 -1.13 4.96 -20.25
N LEU A 76 -2.17 4.71 -21.04
CA LEU A 76 -3.47 4.30 -20.52
C LEU A 76 -3.55 2.77 -20.45
N CYS A 77 -3.46 2.22 -19.24
CA CYS A 77 -3.59 0.77 -19.00
C CYS A 77 -5.07 0.35 -19.00
N PRO A 78 -5.47 -0.71 -19.73
CA PRO A 78 -6.81 -1.29 -19.66
C PRO A 78 -7.11 -1.94 -18.29
N ILE A 79 -8.36 -2.35 -18.10
CA ILE A 79 -8.76 -3.13 -16.91
C ILE A 79 -7.94 -4.43 -16.82
N ASN A 80 -7.49 -4.78 -15.62
CA ASN A 80 -6.66 -5.96 -15.36
C ASN A 80 -5.33 -6.00 -16.13
N TRP A 81 -4.85 -4.87 -16.67
CA TRP A 81 -3.59 -4.82 -17.40
C TRP A 81 -2.44 -5.43 -16.61
N GLU A 82 -1.63 -6.26 -17.28
CA GLU A 82 -0.38 -6.81 -16.78
C GLU A 82 0.83 -6.35 -17.61
N GLU A 83 2.02 -6.40 -16.99
CA GLU A 83 3.25 -5.99 -17.66
C GLU A 83 3.52 -6.83 -18.92
N GLY A 84 3.67 -6.13 -20.06
CA GLY A 84 3.87 -6.75 -21.37
C GLY A 84 2.62 -6.75 -22.25
N GLU A 85 1.44 -6.41 -21.71
CA GLU A 85 0.23 -6.21 -22.50
C GLU A 85 0.20 -4.82 -23.17
N ASP A 86 -0.55 -4.73 -24.28
CA ASP A 86 -0.71 -3.49 -25.03
C ASP A 86 -1.43 -2.41 -24.20
N LEU A 87 -0.95 -1.17 -24.34
CA LEU A 87 -1.60 0.03 -23.81
C LEU A 87 -2.68 0.52 -24.79
N LEU A 88 -3.61 1.33 -24.29
CA LEU A 88 -4.66 1.98 -25.08
C LEU A 88 -4.23 3.32 -25.68
#